data_AF-D6ZK10-F1
#
_entry.id   AF-D6ZK10-F1
#
_cell.length_a   1.000
_cell.length_b   1.000
_cell.length_c   1.000
_cell.angle_alpha   90.00
_cell.angle_beta   90.00
_cell.angle_gamma   90.00
#
_symmetry.space_group_name_H-M   'P 1'
#
loop_
_entity.id
_entity.type
_entity.pdbx_description
1 polymer ?
#
loop_
_entity_poly.entity_id
_entity_poly.type
_entity_poly.pdbx_seq_one_letter_code
_entity_poly.pdbx_strand_id
1 'polypeptide(L)'
;MLMSVGKGWRQQLSRRLVRRWLARGRRLSSEHGMVTTELALTFPAVIMIVVALALTGAAGMAGVQVNAAARAACRSVAIGEDSAVAVAAGNRLLGGAGGAAGAVSVSTTGKDVQCSATKKMPAMLGLLGMSAKAQAVIPREDSW
;
A
#
# COMPACT_ATOMS: atom_id res chain seq x y z
N MET A 1 -84.42 30.62 8.54
CA MET A 1 -83.59 30.04 7.47
C MET A 1 -82.46 31.03 7.18
N LEU A 2 -81.32 30.93 7.89
CA LEU A 2 -80.19 31.84 7.74
C LEU A 2 -78.93 31.02 7.43
N MET A 3 -78.36 31.23 6.24
CA MET A 3 -77.21 30.50 5.69
C MET A 3 -75.92 30.86 6.46
N SER A 4 -75.21 29.84 6.94
CA SER A 4 -73.85 29.96 7.48
C SER A 4 -72.84 29.56 6.39
N VAL A 5 -72.39 30.54 5.61
CA VAL A 5 -71.32 30.37 4.61
C VAL A 5 -70.19 31.33 4.98
N GLY A 6 -69.14 30.84 5.65
CA GLY A 6 -68.06 31.77 6.04
C GLY A 6 -66.83 31.24 6.77
N LYS A 7 -66.62 29.91 6.92
CA LYS A 7 -65.47 29.39 7.69
C LYS A 7 -64.45 28.53 6.91
N GLY A 8 -64.69 28.21 5.63
CA GLY A 8 -63.84 27.28 4.87
C GLY A 8 -62.54 27.87 4.29
N TRP A 9 -62.54 29.14 3.90
CA TRP A 9 -61.49 29.68 3.02
C TRP A 9 -60.16 29.98 3.73
N ARG A 10 -60.21 30.40 5.01
CA ARG A 10 -59.01 30.67 5.83
C ARG A 10 -58.25 29.39 6.24
N GLN A 11 -58.95 28.25 6.32
CA GLN A 11 -58.38 26.94 6.68
C GLN A 11 -57.67 26.25 5.48
N GLN A 12 -58.08 26.54 4.25
CA GLN A 12 -57.46 25.97 3.05
C GLN A 12 -56.13 26.64 2.68
N LEU A 13 -55.99 27.95 2.90
CA LEU A 13 -54.77 28.70 2.54
C LEU A 13 -53.59 28.36 3.46
N SER A 14 -53.82 28.16 4.76
CA SER A 14 -52.79 27.77 5.73
C SER A 14 -52.19 26.40 5.42
N ARG A 15 -53.01 25.43 4.96
CA ARG A 15 -52.54 24.08 4.61
C ARG A 15 -51.59 24.05 3.41
N ARG A 16 -51.76 24.95 2.43
CA ARG A 16 -50.87 25.02 1.25
C ARG A 16 -49.51 25.62 1.59
N LEU A 17 -49.49 26.63 2.46
CA LEU A 17 -48.25 27.26 2.91
C LEU A 17 -47.42 26.29 3.77
N VAL A 18 -48.04 25.64 4.76
CA VAL A 18 -47.34 24.65 5.61
C VAL A 18 -46.73 23.50 4.79
N ARG A 19 -47.44 22.99 3.77
CA ARG A 19 -46.88 21.96 2.87
C ARG A 19 -45.68 22.46 2.05
N ARG A 20 -45.71 23.71 1.57
CA ARG A 20 -44.58 24.30 0.85
C ARG A 20 -43.36 24.54 1.75
N TRP A 21 -43.56 24.82 3.03
CA TRP A 21 -42.45 24.96 3.99
C TRP A 21 -41.79 23.62 4.32
N LEU A 22 -42.57 22.56 4.55
CA LEU A 22 -42.04 21.21 4.81
C LEU A 22 -41.31 20.57 3.62
N ALA A 23 -41.71 20.91 2.39
CA ALA A 23 -41.01 20.45 1.18
C ALA A 23 -39.66 21.17 0.97
N ARG A 24 -39.52 22.41 1.46
CA ARG A 24 -38.30 23.21 1.30
C ARG A 24 -37.22 22.82 2.31
N GLY A 25 -37.60 22.56 3.57
CA GLY A 25 -36.67 22.05 4.59
C GLY A 25 -36.07 20.68 4.24
N ARG A 26 -36.84 19.81 3.57
CA ARG A 26 -36.34 18.51 3.07
C ARG A 26 -35.27 18.64 1.99
N ARG A 27 -35.34 19.64 1.10
CA ARG A 27 -34.32 19.85 0.06
C ARG A 27 -33.00 20.32 0.67
N LEU A 28 -33.04 21.28 1.59
CA LEU A 28 -31.83 21.78 2.27
C LEU A 28 -31.16 20.69 3.12
N SER A 29 -31.94 19.88 3.85
CA SER A 29 -31.43 18.72 4.59
C SER A 29 -30.89 17.62 3.67
N SER A 30 -31.46 17.46 2.46
CA SER A 30 -30.97 16.51 1.45
C SER A 30 -29.60 16.92 0.91
N GLU A 31 -29.32 18.23 0.79
CA GLU A 31 -28.02 18.70 0.30
C GLU A 31 -26.92 18.51 1.36
N HIS A 32 -27.23 18.70 2.65
CA HIS A 32 -26.25 18.51 3.73
C HIS A 32 -25.85 17.04 3.92
N GLY A 33 -26.80 16.10 3.74
CA GLY A 33 -26.51 14.66 3.80
C GLY A 33 -25.73 14.16 2.58
N MET A 34 -25.90 14.79 1.41
CA MET A 34 -25.20 14.43 0.17
C MET A 34 -23.69 14.66 0.29
N VAL A 35 -23.27 15.81 0.82
CA VAL A 35 -21.84 16.17 0.98
C VAL A 35 -21.12 15.18 1.91
N THR A 36 -21.76 14.78 3.01
CA THR A 36 -21.19 13.76 3.91
C THR A 36 -21.17 12.39 3.27
N THR A 37 -22.17 12.04 2.45
CA THR A 37 -22.23 10.75 1.75
C THR A 37 -21.12 10.64 0.71
N GLU A 38 -20.87 11.70 -0.06
CA GLU A 38 -19.81 11.72 -1.06
C GLU A 38 -18.43 11.61 -0.41
N LEU A 39 -18.19 12.34 0.69
CA LEU A 39 -16.94 12.23 1.43
C LEU A 39 -16.77 10.86 2.11
N ALA A 40 -17.85 10.30 2.68
CA ALA A 40 -17.83 9.00 3.32
C ALA A 40 -17.50 7.86 2.34
N LEU A 41 -17.80 8.03 1.05
CA LEU A 41 -17.46 7.06 0.00
C LEU A 41 -16.08 7.32 -0.63
N THR A 42 -15.71 8.58 -0.84
CA THR A 42 -14.42 8.95 -1.46
C THR A 42 -13.24 8.78 -0.50
N PHE A 43 -13.41 9.10 0.78
CA PHE A 43 -12.31 9.05 1.75
C PHE A 43 -11.74 7.63 1.95
N PRO A 44 -12.55 6.56 2.13
CA PRO A 44 -12.04 5.19 2.15
C PRO A 44 -11.31 4.80 0.88
N ALA A 45 -11.78 5.25 -0.30
CA ALA A 45 -11.10 4.98 -1.56
C ALA A 45 -9.72 5.64 -1.63
N VAL A 46 -9.61 6.91 -1.18
CA VAL A 46 -8.32 7.61 -1.08
C VAL A 46 -7.39 6.91 -0.09
N ILE A 47 -7.90 6.49 1.07
CA ILE A 47 -7.11 5.71 2.04
C ILE A 47 -6.58 4.43 1.39
N MET A 48 -7.42 3.69 0.66
CA MET A 48 -6.99 2.47 -0.04
C MET A 48 -5.87 2.74 -1.04
N ILE A 49 -5.94 3.85 -1.80
CA ILE A 49 -4.88 4.25 -2.73
C ILE A 49 -3.59 4.58 -1.97
N VAL A 50 -3.66 5.37 -0.90
CA VAL A 50 -2.47 5.71 -0.09
C VAL A 50 -1.82 4.47 0.50
N VAL A 51 -2.63 3.55 1.04
CA VAL A 51 -2.15 2.26 1.56
C VAL A 51 -1.51 1.45 0.44
N ALA A 52 -2.15 1.34 -0.73
CA ALA A 52 -1.61 0.61 -1.88
C ALA A 52 -0.26 1.20 -2.35
N LEU A 53 -0.15 2.53 -2.43
CA LEU A 53 1.09 3.21 -2.80
C LEU A 53 2.20 2.98 -1.76
N ALA A 54 1.88 3.08 -0.47
CA ALA A 54 2.83 2.84 0.60
C ALA A 54 3.35 1.39 0.60
N LEU A 55 2.46 0.41 0.43
CA LEU A 55 2.82 -1.01 0.35
C LEU A 55 3.66 -1.30 -0.91
N THR A 56 3.29 -0.72 -2.05
CA THR A 56 4.04 -0.88 -3.31
C THR A 56 5.43 -0.25 -3.20
N GLY A 57 5.55 0.95 -2.64
CA GLY A 57 6.83 1.60 -2.38
C GLY A 57 7.71 0.79 -1.44
N ALA A 58 7.14 0.25 -0.35
CA ALA A 58 7.86 -0.62 0.59
C ALA A 58 8.35 -1.91 -0.09
N ALA A 59 7.52 -2.54 -0.92
CA ALA A 59 7.90 -3.74 -1.68
C ALA A 59 8.99 -3.43 -2.72
N GLY A 60 8.89 -2.31 -3.43
CA GLY A 60 9.89 -1.87 -4.41
C GLY A 60 11.25 -1.60 -3.76
N MET A 61 11.27 -0.89 -2.63
CA MET A 61 12.51 -0.63 -1.87
C MET A 61 13.14 -1.93 -1.35
N ALA A 62 12.34 -2.88 -0.87
CA ALA A 62 12.83 -4.20 -0.47
C ALA A 62 13.44 -4.96 -1.65
N GLY A 63 12.79 -4.91 -2.83
CA GLY A 63 13.27 -5.48 -4.08
C GLY A 63 14.64 -4.93 -4.51
N VAL A 64 14.81 -3.61 -4.48
CA VAL A 64 16.09 -2.95 -4.79
C VAL A 64 17.17 -3.38 -3.80
N GLN A 65 16.86 -3.42 -2.49
CA GLN A 65 17.82 -3.81 -1.45
C GLN A 65 18.27 -5.27 -1.60
N VAL A 66 17.37 -6.22 -1.83
CA VAL A 66 17.77 -7.63 -2.01
C VAL A 66 18.58 -7.83 -3.29
N ASN A 67 18.26 -7.13 -4.38
CA ASN A 67 19.02 -7.21 -5.63
C ASN A 67 20.43 -6.62 -5.45
N ALA A 68 20.55 -5.47 -4.78
CA ALA A 68 21.83 -4.87 -4.46
C ALA A 68 22.69 -5.77 -3.56
N ALA A 69 22.07 -6.40 -2.55
CA ALA A 69 22.75 -7.34 -1.65
C ALA A 69 23.30 -8.57 -2.39
N ALA A 70 22.48 -9.21 -3.24
CA ALA A 70 22.91 -10.37 -4.02
C ALA A 70 24.06 -10.02 -4.98
N ARG A 71 23.96 -8.88 -5.67
CA ARG A 71 25.01 -8.40 -6.59
C ARG A 71 26.30 -8.02 -5.86
N ALA A 72 26.20 -7.41 -4.68
CA ALA A 72 27.37 -7.05 -3.88
C ALA A 72 28.12 -8.30 -3.41
N ALA A 73 27.40 -9.32 -2.91
CA ALA A 73 27.99 -10.59 -2.51
C ALA A 73 28.68 -11.28 -3.69
N CYS A 74 28.04 -11.29 -4.86
CA CYS A 74 28.66 -11.84 -6.05
C CYS A 74 29.90 -11.04 -6.46
N ARG A 75 29.84 -9.70 -6.49
CA ARG A 75 31.00 -8.87 -6.81
C ARG A 75 32.20 -9.16 -5.91
N SER A 76 32.02 -9.36 -4.61
CA SER A 76 33.12 -9.78 -3.73
C SER A 76 33.70 -11.12 -4.14
N VAL A 77 32.87 -12.13 -4.44
CA VAL A 77 33.38 -13.44 -4.91
C VAL A 77 34.11 -13.31 -6.25
N ALA A 78 33.63 -12.44 -7.15
CA ALA A 78 34.29 -12.19 -8.43
C ALA A 78 35.70 -11.59 -8.27
N ILE A 79 35.94 -10.84 -7.20
CA ILE A 79 37.25 -10.26 -6.86
C ILE A 79 38.16 -11.28 -6.15
N GLY A 80 37.64 -12.49 -5.86
CA GLY A 80 38.38 -13.57 -5.21
C GLY A 80 38.26 -13.58 -3.69
N GLU A 81 37.34 -12.80 -3.11
CA GLU A 81 37.07 -12.83 -1.67
C GLU A 81 36.40 -14.14 -1.25
N ASP A 82 36.60 -14.52 0.02
CA ASP A 82 35.94 -15.68 0.60
C ASP A 82 34.42 -15.45 0.73
N SER A 83 33.68 -16.57 0.72
CA SER A 83 32.24 -16.62 0.89
C SER A 83 31.74 -15.88 2.13
N ALA A 84 32.46 -15.93 3.26
CA ALA A 84 32.07 -15.22 4.48
C ALA A 84 32.16 -13.70 4.32
N VAL A 85 33.20 -13.20 3.65
CA VAL A 85 33.39 -11.78 3.35
C VAL A 85 32.31 -11.30 2.37
N ALA A 86 31.97 -12.14 1.40
CA ALA A 86 30.90 -11.85 0.45
C ALA A 86 29.52 -11.77 1.08
N VAL A 87 29.19 -12.71 1.96
CA VAL A 87 27.94 -12.69 2.74
C VAL A 87 27.89 -11.44 3.63
N ALA A 88 29.00 -11.06 4.27
CA ALA A 88 29.07 -9.84 5.07
C ALA A 88 28.84 -8.57 4.23
N ALA A 89 29.41 -8.49 3.03
CA ALA A 89 29.19 -7.38 2.11
C ALA A 89 27.71 -7.22 1.71
N GLY A 90 27.04 -8.34 1.39
CA GLY A 90 25.60 -8.34 1.10
C GLY A 90 24.73 -7.98 2.32
N ASN A 91 25.05 -8.51 3.50
CA ASN A 91 24.31 -8.25 4.73
C ASN A 91 24.35 -6.77 5.15
N ARG A 92 25.46 -6.05 4.90
CA ARG A 92 25.54 -4.60 5.14
C ARG A 92 24.49 -3.82 4.37
N LEU A 93 24.10 -4.29 3.18
CA LEU A 93 23.07 -3.65 2.36
C LEU A 93 21.64 -4.05 2.78
N LEU A 94 21.46 -5.19 3.45
CA LEU A 94 20.17 -5.61 4.00
C LEU A 94 19.84 -4.92 5.34
N GLY A 95 20.86 -4.60 6.13
CA GLY A 95 20.80 -3.99 7.46
C GLY A 95 20.51 -2.49 7.46
N GLY A 96 19.32 -2.09 6.98
CA GLY A 96 18.78 -0.74 7.15
C GLY A 96 18.02 -0.58 8.47
N ALA A 97 17.78 0.68 8.90
CA ALA A 97 17.02 1.03 10.10
C ALA A 97 15.65 0.31 10.12
N GLY A 98 15.46 -0.62 11.06
CA GLY A 98 14.23 -1.40 11.19
C GLY A 98 14.40 -2.89 11.51
N GLY A 99 15.62 -3.42 11.62
CA GLY A 99 15.88 -4.72 12.27
C GLY A 99 15.19 -5.95 11.65
N ALA A 100 14.72 -5.88 10.41
CA ALA A 100 14.09 -7.02 9.76
C ALA A 100 15.15 -8.05 9.34
N ALA A 101 15.00 -9.29 9.81
CA ALA A 101 15.84 -10.43 9.46
C ALA A 101 15.86 -10.64 7.93
N GLY A 102 16.97 -10.22 7.32
CA GLY A 102 17.35 -10.62 5.97
C GLY A 102 18.57 -11.53 6.04
N ALA A 103 18.75 -12.36 5.03
CA ALA A 103 19.88 -13.27 4.92
C ALA A 103 20.44 -13.24 3.50
N VAL A 104 21.77 -13.26 3.42
CA VAL A 104 22.51 -13.51 2.19
C VAL A 104 23.17 -14.86 2.30
N SER A 105 23.12 -15.63 1.22
CA SER A 105 23.85 -16.88 1.07
C SER A 105 24.56 -16.91 -0.27
N VAL A 106 25.75 -17.50 -0.27
CA VAL A 106 26.55 -17.76 -1.45
C VAL A 106 26.67 -19.28 -1.58
N SER A 107 26.37 -19.80 -2.76
CA SER A 107 26.45 -21.23 -3.05
C SER A 107 27.06 -21.43 -4.44
N THR A 108 27.91 -22.43 -4.56
CA THR A 108 28.45 -22.84 -5.87
C THR A 108 27.55 -23.93 -6.45
N THR A 109 27.06 -23.74 -7.68
CA THR A 109 26.32 -24.75 -8.44
C THR A 109 27.11 -25.08 -9.69
N GLY A 110 27.66 -26.29 -9.77
CA GLY A 110 28.58 -26.66 -10.83
C GLY A 110 29.76 -25.70 -10.89
N LYS A 111 29.88 -24.97 -12.00
CA LYS A 111 30.92 -23.96 -12.24
C LYS A 111 30.50 -22.55 -11.81
N ASP A 112 29.21 -22.31 -11.63
CA ASP A 112 28.68 -20.98 -11.37
C ASP A 112 28.62 -20.69 -9.87
N VAL A 113 28.91 -19.44 -9.50
CA VAL A 113 28.66 -18.96 -8.15
C VAL A 113 27.32 -18.25 -8.14
N GLN A 114 26.40 -18.73 -7.30
CA GLN A 114 25.10 -18.13 -7.08
C GLN A 114 25.07 -17.40 -5.74
N CYS A 115 24.63 -16.15 -5.76
CA CYS A 115 24.44 -15.34 -4.56
C CYS A 115 22.96 -15.03 -4.44
N SER A 116 22.33 -15.47 -3.35
CA SER A 116 20.92 -15.20 -3.07
C SER A 116 20.77 -14.33 -1.85
N ALA A 117 19.86 -13.37 -1.93
CA ALA A 117 19.47 -12.52 -0.82
C ALA A 117 17.96 -12.66 -0.60
N THR A 118 17.57 -12.79 0.67
CA THR A 118 16.16 -12.83 1.11
C THR A 118 15.95 -11.79 2.19
N LYS A 119 14.80 -11.11 2.18
CA LYS A 119 14.41 -10.18 3.23
C LYS A 119 12.92 -10.32 3.52
N LYS A 120 12.53 -10.41 4.79
CA LYS A 120 11.12 -10.32 5.17
C LYS A 120 10.59 -8.92 4.86
N MET A 121 9.39 -8.85 4.27
CA MET A 121 8.78 -7.55 3.99
C MET A 121 8.43 -6.83 5.29
N PRO A 122 8.51 -5.49 5.34
CA PRO A 122 8.08 -4.73 6.51
C PRO A 122 6.55 -4.64 6.61
N ALA A 123 6.06 -4.18 7.76
CA ALA A 123 4.66 -3.83 8.00
C ALA A 123 3.67 -4.99 7.70
N MET A 124 2.46 -4.66 7.21
CA MET A 124 1.41 -5.65 6.93
C MET A 124 1.85 -6.75 5.97
N LEU A 125 2.75 -6.43 5.03
CA LEU A 125 3.28 -7.41 4.08
C LEU A 125 4.09 -8.50 4.80
N GLY A 126 4.86 -8.11 5.82
CA GLY A 126 5.57 -9.05 6.69
C GLY A 126 4.65 -9.88 7.58
N LEU A 127 3.58 -9.26 8.09
CA LEU A 127 2.55 -9.97 8.87
C LEU A 127 1.84 -11.07 8.06
N LEU A 128 1.66 -10.83 6.75
CA LEU A 128 1.14 -11.81 5.79
C LEU A 128 2.18 -12.87 5.39
N GLY A 129 3.38 -12.85 5.98
CA GLY A 129 4.44 -13.81 5.69
C GLY A 129 5.19 -13.56 4.38
N MET A 130 5.05 -12.38 3.76
CA MET A 130 5.70 -12.11 2.48
C MET A 130 7.19 -11.77 2.64
N SER A 131 7.99 -12.21 1.66
CA SER A 131 9.43 -11.97 1.61
C SER A 131 9.88 -11.57 0.21
N ALA A 132 10.83 -10.65 0.11
CA ALA A 132 11.56 -10.37 -1.12
C ALA A 132 12.72 -11.38 -1.27
N LYS A 133 12.95 -11.85 -2.50
CA LYS A 133 14.09 -12.68 -2.85
C LYS A 133 14.73 -12.16 -4.14
N ALA A 134 16.04 -12.23 -4.22
CA ALA A 134 16.80 -11.97 -5.43
C ALA A 134 18.00 -12.90 -5.52
N GLN A 135 18.43 -13.16 -6.74
CA GLN A 135 19.59 -13.98 -7.04
C GLN A 135 20.47 -13.29 -8.08
N ALA A 136 21.78 -13.39 -7.91
CA ALA A 136 22.78 -13.04 -8.88
C ALA A 136 23.67 -14.26 -9.16
N VAL A 137 24.16 -14.39 -10.39
CA VAL A 137 25.00 -15.51 -10.81
C VAL A 137 26.25 -14.97 -11.46
N ILE A 138 27.40 -15.54 -11.09
CA ILE A 138 28.67 -15.31 -11.77
C ILE A 138 29.04 -16.61 -12.47
N PRO A 139 29.09 -16.62 -13.81
CA PRO A 139 29.68 -17.74 -14.53
C PRO A 139 31.18 -17.76 -14.26
N ARG A 140 31.75 -18.92 -13.90
CA ARG A 140 33.20 -19.10 -13.97
C ARG A 140 33.55 -19.57 -15.36
N GLU A 141 34.08 -18.66 -16.14
CA GLU A 141 34.76 -18.95 -17.40
C GLU A 141 36.07 -19.69 -17.10
N ASP A 142 36.14 -20.94 -17.54
CA ASP A 142 37.36 -21.71 -17.61
C ASP A 142 38.32 -20.97 -18.55
N SER A 143 39.49 -20.58 -18.02
CA SER A 143 40.68 -20.33 -18.84
C SER A 143 40.87 -21.51 -19.79
N TRP A 144 40.87 -21.21 -21.08
CA TRP A 144 41.20 -22.16 -22.15
C TRP A 144 42.57 -22.80 -21.93
#